data_AF-A0A1H3LMW4-F1
#
_entry.id   AF-A0A1H3LMW4-F1
#
_cell.length_a   1.000
_cell.length_b   1.000
_cell.length_c   1.000
_cell.angle_alpha   90.00
_cell.angle_beta   90.00
_cell.angle_gamma   90.00
#
_symmetry.space_group_name_H-M   'P 1'
#
loop_
_entity.id
_entity.type
_entity.pdbx_description
1 polymer ?
#
loop_
_entity_poly.entity_id
_entity_poly.type
_entity_poly.pdbx_seq_one_letter_code
_entity_poly.pdbx_strand_id
1 'polypeptide(L)'
;MKKTHLLRRAGLLGAVVAGVVLAGAVPASAAAGDGSAYGVKADVKLLGADAVQAGPFSAASTAGPEKMSLAKVDLPGILVAGAINTEAKRDAESGAVSSKASTADVRLPLLEGALGKVGVKLIEAKCSATQKGVQGSSTFAKADLGSLGEIPVTPAANTTLKVGLGDINVATVILNEQIKNKDGSLTVNALHVKLLGAALQPLGSGDVIVSSATCGPAGLPMPLASGAGLWIAFGVLGAIAVPIGTRITRNRRRATA
;
A
#
# COMPACT_ATOMS: atom_id res chain seq x y z
N MET A 1 -61.71 -12.18 37.54
CA MET A 1 -60.42 -12.84 37.19
C MET A 1 -59.90 -12.29 35.85
N LYS A 2 -59.03 -11.26 35.87
CA LYS A 2 -58.47 -10.58 34.67
C LYS A 2 -57.00 -10.27 34.91
N LYS A 3 -56.10 -11.27 34.92
CA LYS A 3 -54.64 -11.05 35.08
C LYS A 3 -53.74 -11.94 34.20
N THR A 4 -54.30 -12.77 33.32
CA THR A 4 -53.52 -13.75 32.53
C THR A 4 -53.16 -13.30 31.11
N HIS A 5 -53.77 -12.24 30.57
CA HIS A 5 -53.52 -11.81 29.18
C HIS A 5 -52.35 -10.82 29.00
N LEU A 6 -51.92 -10.13 30.06
CA LEU A 6 -50.82 -9.16 30.00
C LEU A 6 -49.44 -9.83 29.97
N LEU A 7 -49.28 -10.96 30.64
CA LEU A 7 -48.00 -11.69 30.72
C LEU A 7 -47.61 -12.39 29.40
N ARG A 8 -48.58 -12.78 28.56
CA ARG A 8 -48.30 -13.44 27.27
C ARG A 8 -47.85 -12.49 26.15
N ARG A 9 -48.09 -11.18 26.27
CA ARG A 9 -47.69 -10.18 25.25
C ARG A 9 -46.32 -9.54 25.55
N ALA A 10 -45.87 -9.57 26.79
CA ALA A 10 -44.55 -9.04 27.17
C ALA A 10 -43.40 -9.95 26.71
N GLY A 11 -43.58 -11.28 26.71
CA GLY A 11 -42.53 -12.24 26.29
C GLY A 11 -42.19 -12.20 24.79
N LEU A 12 -43.14 -11.81 23.93
CA LEU A 12 -42.93 -11.76 22.48
C LEU A 12 -42.28 -10.45 22.00
N LEU A 13 -42.31 -9.39 22.80
CA LEU A 13 -41.62 -8.12 22.50
C LEU A 13 -40.16 -8.13 22.96
N GLY A 14 -39.81 -8.88 24.01
CA GLY A 14 -38.42 -9.00 24.48
C GLY A 14 -37.50 -9.75 23.51
N ALA A 15 -38.02 -10.77 22.81
CA ALA A 15 -37.22 -11.57 21.86
C ALA A 15 -36.96 -10.84 20.52
N VAL A 16 -37.80 -9.89 20.13
CA VAL A 16 -37.62 -9.13 18.88
C VAL A 16 -36.60 -8.00 19.05
N VAL A 17 -36.53 -7.38 20.24
CA VAL A 17 -35.55 -6.30 20.50
C VAL A 17 -34.13 -6.84 20.66
N ALA A 18 -33.95 -8.04 21.23
CA ALA A 18 -32.63 -8.69 21.32
C ALA A 18 -32.07 -9.14 19.95
N GLY A 19 -32.92 -9.42 18.97
CA GLY A 19 -32.50 -9.79 17.61
C GLY A 19 -32.02 -8.61 16.75
N VAL A 20 -32.52 -7.40 17.00
CA VAL A 20 -32.17 -6.21 16.21
C VAL A 20 -30.84 -5.59 16.64
N VAL A 21 -30.43 -5.74 17.90
CA VAL A 21 -29.16 -5.17 18.39
C VAL A 21 -27.94 -5.97 17.90
N LEU A 22 -28.09 -7.26 17.60
CA LEU A 22 -27.01 -8.09 17.03
C LEU A 22 -26.90 -7.99 15.49
N ALA A 23 -27.89 -7.41 14.81
CA ALA A 23 -27.85 -7.18 13.36
C ALA A 23 -27.07 -5.91 12.94
N GLY A 24 -26.69 -5.06 13.91
CA GLY A 24 -25.99 -3.79 13.66
C GLY A 24 -24.47 -3.86 13.78
N ALA A 25 -23.91 -4.93 14.34
CA ALA A 25 -22.47 -5.15 14.37
C ALA A 25 -22.03 -5.77 13.04
N VAL A 26 -22.22 -5.05 11.93
CA VAL A 26 -21.41 -5.32 10.74
C VAL A 26 -19.96 -5.13 11.20
N PRO A 27 -19.10 -6.16 11.12
CA PRO A 27 -17.69 -5.92 11.33
C PRO A 27 -17.32 -4.81 10.37
N ALA A 28 -16.74 -3.72 10.90
CA ALA A 28 -16.05 -2.71 10.11
C ALA A 28 -14.93 -3.46 9.38
N SER A 29 -15.29 -4.06 8.25
CA SER A 29 -14.40 -4.77 7.39
C SER A 29 -13.56 -3.67 6.78
N ALA A 30 -12.42 -3.42 7.41
CA ALA A 30 -11.41 -2.55 6.85
C ALA A 30 -11.19 -3.04 5.42
N ALA A 31 -11.52 -2.19 4.45
CA ALA A 31 -11.26 -2.49 3.05
C ALA A 31 -9.79 -2.94 2.96
N ALA A 32 -9.55 -4.07 2.30
CA ALA A 32 -8.20 -4.58 2.15
C ALA A 32 -7.30 -3.45 1.61
N GLY A 33 -6.11 -3.26 2.20
CA GLY A 33 -5.22 -2.18 1.79
C GLY A 33 -4.73 -2.36 0.36
N ASP A 34 -4.64 -1.27 -0.40
CA ASP A 34 -4.10 -1.29 -1.77
C ASP A 34 -2.57 -1.35 -1.78
N GLY A 35 -2.01 -1.95 -2.82
CA GLY A 35 -0.57 -1.97 -3.09
C GLY A 35 -0.26 -1.19 -4.37
N SER A 36 0.88 -0.53 -4.39
CA SER A 36 1.40 0.14 -5.60
C SER A 36 2.92 0.07 -5.67
N ALA A 37 3.46 0.15 -6.88
CA ALA A 37 4.90 0.18 -7.12
C ALA A 37 5.21 1.01 -8.36
N TYR A 38 6.35 1.70 -8.37
CA TYR A 38 6.89 2.37 -9.55
C TYR A 38 8.42 2.30 -9.58
N GLY A 39 8.98 2.34 -10.79
CA GLY A 39 10.42 2.14 -10.97
C GLY A 39 11.24 3.41 -10.83
N VAL A 40 10.78 4.51 -11.41
CA VAL A 40 11.49 5.80 -11.39
C VAL A 40 10.49 6.93 -11.31
N LYS A 41 10.75 7.91 -10.44
CA LYS A 41 10.10 9.20 -10.42
C LYS A 41 11.15 10.27 -10.17
N ALA A 42 11.17 11.32 -10.99
CA ALA A 42 12.07 12.44 -10.83
C ALA A 42 11.26 13.74 -10.85
N ASP A 43 11.50 14.58 -9.87
CA ASP A 43 10.95 15.93 -9.78
C ASP A 43 12.10 16.83 -9.34
N VAL A 44 12.81 17.39 -10.31
CA VAL A 44 14.05 18.14 -10.06
C VAL A 44 14.03 19.47 -10.79
N LYS A 45 14.56 20.49 -10.12
CA LYS A 45 14.81 21.81 -10.69
C LYS A 45 16.29 22.12 -10.56
N LEU A 46 17.02 21.96 -11.65
CA LEU A 46 18.44 22.25 -11.71
C LEU A 46 18.67 23.76 -11.90
N LEU A 47 19.82 24.27 -11.46
CA LEU A 47 20.15 25.68 -11.64
C LEU A 47 20.30 26.01 -13.13
N GLY A 48 19.63 27.09 -13.58
CA GLY A 48 19.72 27.55 -14.97
C GLY A 48 19.01 26.66 -16.00
N ALA A 49 18.24 25.67 -15.55
CA ALA A 49 17.44 24.80 -16.39
C ALA A 49 15.98 24.80 -15.96
N ASP A 50 15.10 24.36 -16.85
CA ASP A 50 13.70 24.15 -16.53
C ASP A 50 13.51 23.00 -15.54
N ALA A 51 12.44 23.08 -14.75
CA ALA A 51 12.07 21.99 -13.87
C ALA A 51 11.70 20.76 -14.70
N VAL A 52 12.28 19.62 -14.35
CA VAL A 52 12.00 18.32 -14.98
C VAL A 52 11.15 17.51 -14.03
N GLN A 53 9.92 17.25 -14.45
CA GLN A 53 9.02 16.31 -13.81
C GLN A 53 8.79 15.12 -14.72
N ALA A 54 9.19 13.93 -14.27
CA ALA A 54 9.15 12.71 -15.06
C ALA A 54 8.73 11.50 -14.21
N GLY A 55 7.90 10.64 -14.82
CA GLY A 55 7.34 9.46 -14.15
C GLY A 55 6.04 9.77 -13.37
N PRO A 56 5.51 8.79 -12.62
CA PRO A 56 6.13 7.50 -12.31
C PRO A 56 6.21 6.56 -13.52
N PHE A 57 7.41 6.05 -13.81
CA PHE A 57 7.62 5.07 -14.87
C PHE A 57 7.38 3.64 -14.38
N SER A 58 6.76 2.82 -15.24
CA SER A 58 6.36 1.44 -14.91
C SER A 58 5.51 1.38 -13.63
N ALA A 59 4.40 2.12 -13.57
CA ALA A 59 3.52 2.09 -12.41
C ALA A 59 2.65 0.82 -12.41
N ALA A 60 2.66 0.06 -11.32
CA ALA A 60 1.80 -1.08 -11.07
C ALA A 60 0.96 -0.86 -9.80
N SER A 61 -0.25 -1.40 -9.74
CA SER A 61 -1.09 -1.33 -8.54
C SER A 61 -2.07 -2.49 -8.45
N THR A 62 -2.59 -2.74 -7.24
CA THR A 62 -3.65 -3.74 -7.00
C THR A 62 -5.01 -3.36 -7.59
N ALA A 63 -5.17 -2.10 -8.01
CA ALA A 63 -6.38 -1.58 -8.67
C ALA A 63 -6.18 -1.31 -10.18
N GLY A 64 -4.99 -1.59 -10.70
CA GLY A 64 -4.58 -1.33 -12.07
C GLY A 64 -3.80 -2.53 -12.63
N PRO A 65 -2.88 -2.33 -13.59
CA PRO A 65 -2.03 -3.44 -14.01
C PRO A 65 -1.19 -3.91 -12.82
N GLU A 66 -1.35 -5.17 -12.43
CA GLU A 66 -0.61 -5.76 -11.32
C GLU A 66 0.89 -5.88 -11.61
N LYS A 67 1.28 -5.84 -12.89
CA LYS A 67 2.65 -5.91 -13.36
C LYS A 67 2.89 -4.94 -14.48
N MET A 68 4.02 -4.26 -14.45
CA MET A 68 4.51 -3.45 -15.55
C MET A 68 6.01 -3.66 -15.74
N SER A 69 6.46 -3.49 -16.97
CA SER A 69 7.88 -3.46 -17.29
C SER A 69 8.18 -2.36 -18.29
N LEU A 70 9.38 -1.79 -18.18
CA LEU A 70 9.89 -0.78 -19.09
C LEU A 70 11.39 -1.04 -19.33
N ALA A 71 11.81 -1.07 -20.59
CA ALA A 71 13.17 -1.51 -20.92
C ALA A 71 14.27 -0.51 -20.52
N LYS A 72 13.97 0.79 -20.58
CA LYS A 72 14.93 1.86 -20.30
C LYS A 72 14.19 3.15 -19.92
N VAL A 73 14.77 3.92 -19.01
CA VAL A 73 14.46 5.33 -18.78
C VAL A 73 15.75 6.12 -18.91
N ASP A 74 15.71 7.20 -19.68
CA ASP A 74 16.86 8.08 -19.87
C ASP A 74 16.37 9.51 -19.64
N LEU A 75 16.79 10.10 -18.52
CA LEU A 75 16.56 11.50 -18.18
C LEU A 75 17.92 12.21 -18.28
N PRO A 76 18.18 12.90 -19.40
CA PRO A 76 19.50 13.48 -19.68
C PRO A 76 20.00 14.35 -18.53
N GLY A 77 21.23 14.09 -18.07
CA GLY A 77 21.86 14.81 -16.95
C GLY A 77 21.29 14.49 -15.57
N ILE A 78 20.23 13.69 -15.47
CA ILE A 78 19.57 13.36 -14.20
C ILE A 78 19.82 11.90 -13.84
N LEU A 79 19.24 10.99 -14.61
CA LEU A 79 19.22 9.56 -14.29
C LEU A 79 19.14 8.74 -15.57
N VAL A 80 19.91 7.64 -15.60
CA VAL A 80 19.74 6.58 -16.59
C VAL A 80 19.38 5.31 -15.84
N ALA A 81 18.34 4.62 -16.26
CA ALA A 81 17.94 3.32 -15.75
C ALA A 81 17.70 2.35 -16.90
N GLY A 82 18.15 1.12 -16.74
CA GLY A 82 17.84 0.02 -17.64
C GLY A 82 16.45 -0.57 -17.37
N ALA A 83 16.36 -1.90 -17.42
CA ALA A 83 15.10 -2.60 -17.26
C ALA A 83 14.47 -2.33 -15.89
N ILE A 84 13.23 -1.88 -15.91
CA ILE A 84 12.38 -1.64 -14.76
C ILE A 84 11.29 -2.70 -14.77
N ASN A 85 11.09 -3.36 -13.63
CA ASN A 85 9.95 -4.26 -13.42
C ASN A 85 9.27 -3.91 -12.11
N THR A 86 7.95 -3.81 -12.15
CA THR A 86 7.12 -3.50 -10.98
C THR A 86 5.97 -4.47 -10.88
N GLU A 87 5.59 -4.78 -9.65
CA GLU A 87 4.52 -5.70 -9.34
C GLU A 87 3.80 -5.23 -8.07
N ALA A 88 2.48 -5.32 -8.08
CA ALA A 88 1.64 -5.05 -6.91
C ALA A 88 0.49 -6.06 -6.93
N LYS A 89 0.36 -6.82 -5.85
CA LYS A 89 -0.58 -7.93 -5.72
C LYS A 89 -1.29 -7.89 -4.39
N ARG A 90 -2.57 -8.28 -4.43
CA ARG A 90 -3.36 -8.60 -3.25
C ARG A 90 -3.78 -10.06 -3.34
N ASP A 91 -3.48 -10.80 -2.29
CA ASP A 91 -3.94 -12.17 -2.13
C ASP A 91 -5.37 -12.17 -1.58
N ALA A 92 -6.30 -12.77 -2.33
CA ALA A 92 -7.72 -12.76 -2.00
C ALA A 92 -8.07 -13.66 -0.80
N GLU A 93 -7.26 -14.66 -0.51
CA GLU A 93 -7.51 -15.66 0.53
C GLU A 93 -7.03 -15.18 1.90
N SER A 94 -5.79 -14.70 1.97
CA SER A 94 -5.14 -14.24 3.20
C SER A 94 -5.33 -12.75 3.49
N GLY A 95 -5.70 -11.97 2.47
CA GLY A 95 -5.74 -10.50 2.52
C GLY A 95 -4.35 -9.85 2.46
N ALA A 96 -3.29 -10.62 2.21
CA ALA A 96 -1.93 -10.10 2.15
C ALA A 96 -1.71 -9.19 0.92
N VAL A 97 -0.90 -8.15 1.11
CA VAL A 97 -0.57 -7.19 0.05
C VAL A 97 0.94 -7.22 -0.14
N SER A 98 1.39 -7.39 -1.39
CA SER A 98 2.81 -7.36 -1.72
C SER A 98 3.06 -6.45 -2.91
N SER A 99 4.03 -5.57 -2.75
CA SER A 99 4.48 -4.66 -3.80
C SER A 99 5.98 -4.77 -3.95
N LYS A 100 6.44 -4.72 -5.19
CA LYS A 100 7.83 -4.85 -5.56
C LYS A 100 8.16 -3.91 -6.71
N ALA A 101 9.30 -3.23 -6.62
CA ALA A 101 9.89 -2.52 -7.73
C ALA A 101 11.35 -2.94 -7.87
N SER A 102 11.81 -3.16 -9.10
CA SER A 102 13.19 -3.46 -9.40
C SER A 102 13.65 -2.67 -10.61
N THR A 103 14.86 -2.13 -10.54
CA THR A 103 15.46 -1.32 -11.60
C THR A 103 16.91 -1.75 -11.81
N ALA A 104 17.23 -2.16 -13.02
CA ALA A 104 18.58 -2.55 -13.41
C ALA A 104 19.38 -1.37 -13.96
N ASP A 105 20.71 -1.46 -13.89
CA ASP A 105 21.66 -0.56 -14.54
C ASP A 105 21.36 0.92 -14.30
N VAL A 106 21.20 1.28 -13.02
CA VAL A 106 20.94 2.65 -12.59
C VAL A 106 22.24 3.43 -12.58
N ARG A 107 22.22 4.63 -13.16
CA ARG A 107 23.28 5.63 -13.07
C ARG A 107 22.67 6.97 -12.69
N LEU A 108 23.42 7.75 -11.93
CA LEU A 108 23.01 9.09 -11.47
C LEU A 108 23.98 10.15 -11.98
N PRO A 109 23.93 10.53 -13.28
CA PRO A 109 24.72 11.64 -13.81
C PRO A 109 24.62 12.92 -12.98
N LEU A 110 23.48 13.17 -12.34
CA LEU A 110 23.25 14.35 -11.51
C LEU A 110 24.23 14.48 -10.34
N LEU A 111 24.76 13.35 -9.84
CA LEU A 111 25.71 13.32 -8.73
C LEU A 111 27.16 13.19 -9.18
N GLU A 112 27.43 13.02 -10.48
CA GLU A 112 28.79 12.72 -10.96
C GLU A 112 29.78 13.85 -10.68
N GLY A 113 29.33 15.10 -10.70
CA GLY A 113 30.17 16.24 -10.35
C GLY A 113 30.62 16.27 -8.89
N ALA A 114 29.85 15.64 -7.98
CA ALA A 114 30.17 15.63 -6.54
C ALA A 114 30.81 14.31 -6.09
N LEU A 115 30.35 13.19 -6.65
CA LEU A 115 30.72 11.85 -6.21
C LEU A 115 31.61 11.10 -7.20
N GLY A 116 31.76 11.59 -8.44
CA GLY A 116 32.29 10.77 -9.53
C GLY A 116 31.26 9.76 -10.02
N LYS A 117 31.70 8.68 -10.67
CA LYS A 117 30.79 7.72 -11.31
C LYS A 117 29.90 7.02 -10.28
N VAL A 118 28.61 7.32 -10.31
CA VAL A 118 27.59 6.68 -9.46
C VAL A 118 26.81 5.65 -10.27
N GLY A 119 26.80 4.40 -9.81
CA GLY A 119 26.16 3.30 -10.52
C GLY A 119 25.69 2.17 -9.62
N VAL A 120 24.55 1.59 -9.95
CA VAL A 120 24.01 0.40 -9.28
C VAL A 120 23.52 -0.61 -10.32
N LYS A 121 23.97 -1.86 -10.21
CA LYS A 121 23.59 -2.89 -11.18
C LYS A 121 22.14 -3.33 -11.04
N LEU A 122 21.64 -3.47 -9.81
CA LEU A 122 20.24 -3.77 -9.53
C LEU A 122 19.83 -3.11 -8.22
N ILE A 123 18.69 -2.43 -8.25
CA ILE A 123 18.00 -1.89 -7.08
C ILE A 123 16.67 -2.61 -6.97
N GLU A 124 16.29 -3.04 -5.78
CA GLU A 124 15.00 -3.64 -5.50
C GLU A 124 14.39 -3.03 -4.24
N ALA A 125 13.11 -2.67 -4.31
CA ALA A 125 12.26 -2.34 -3.16
C ALA A 125 11.18 -3.40 -3.02
N LYS A 126 10.94 -3.84 -1.78
CA LYS A 126 9.88 -4.77 -1.42
C LYS A 126 9.10 -4.22 -0.24
N CYS A 127 7.78 -4.31 -0.36
CA CYS A 127 6.84 -4.07 0.71
C CYS A 127 5.90 -5.28 0.81
N SER A 128 5.70 -5.79 2.01
CA SER A 128 4.75 -6.86 2.27
C SER A 128 3.94 -6.55 3.53
N ALA A 129 2.62 -6.59 3.40
CA ALA A 129 1.69 -6.53 4.51
C ALA A 129 1.00 -7.88 4.68
N THR A 130 1.08 -8.41 5.89
CA THR A 130 0.39 -9.64 6.31
C THR A 130 -0.37 -9.37 7.61
N GLN A 131 -1.10 -10.37 8.10
CA GLN A 131 -1.76 -10.29 9.41
C GLN A 131 -0.77 -10.10 10.59
N LYS A 132 0.52 -10.40 10.39
CA LYS A 132 1.56 -10.17 11.40
C LYS A 132 2.08 -8.72 11.43
N GLY A 133 1.73 -7.93 10.42
CA GLY A 133 2.18 -6.56 10.26
C GLY A 133 2.74 -6.28 8.86
N VAL A 134 3.25 -5.05 8.73
CA VAL A 134 3.80 -4.51 7.48
C VAL A 134 5.32 -4.49 7.57
N GLN A 135 5.99 -4.99 6.55
CA GLN A 135 7.45 -5.09 6.45
C GLN A 135 7.94 -4.49 5.15
N GLY A 136 9.05 -3.77 5.23
CA GLY A 136 9.71 -3.12 4.11
C GLY A 136 11.18 -3.48 4.05
N SER A 137 11.72 -3.60 2.84
CA SER A 137 13.15 -3.81 2.63
C SER A 137 13.58 -3.32 1.26
N SER A 138 14.87 -3.00 1.14
CA SER A 138 15.51 -2.81 -0.15
C SER A 138 16.75 -3.66 -0.29
N THR A 139 17.13 -3.94 -1.53
CA THR A 139 18.30 -4.72 -1.88
C THR A 139 19.04 -4.06 -3.02
N PHE A 140 20.37 -4.06 -2.93
CA PHE A 140 21.28 -3.45 -3.89
C PHE A 140 22.29 -4.49 -4.36
N ALA A 141 22.49 -4.61 -5.66
CA ALA A 141 23.55 -5.42 -6.22
C ALA A 141 24.59 -4.51 -6.88
N LYS A 142 25.86 -4.63 -6.45
CA LYS A 142 26.99 -3.86 -6.97
C LYS A 142 26.67 -2.36 -7.03
N ALA A 143 26.33 -1.80 -5.88
CA ALA A 143 26.03 -0.39 -5.75
C ALA A 143 27.28 0.37 -5.32
N ASP A 144 27.71 1.30 -6.15
CA ASP A 144 28.85 2.18 -5.93
C ASP A 144 28.39 3.63 -6.07
N LEU A 145 28.56 4.40 -5.00
CA LEU A 145 28.25 5.83 -4.96
C LEU A 145 29.51 6.70 -5.15
N GLY A 146 30.50 6.19 -5.88
CA GLY A 146 31.72 6.90 -6.22
C GLY A 146 32.57 7.17 -4.99
N SER A 147 32.81 8.45 -4.66
CA SER A 147 33.63 8.84 -3.50
C SER A 147 33.03 8.43 -2.14
N LEU A 148 31.72 8.12 -2.09
CA LEU A 148 31.07 7.54 -0.90
C LEU A 148 31.28 6.01 -0.77
N GLY A 149 31.83 5.37 -1.81
CA GLY A 149 32.16 3.95 -1.82
C GLY A 149 30.96 3.02 -2.05
N GLU A 150 31.21 1.73 -1.79
CA GLU A 150 30.22 0.68 -1.98
C GLU A 150 29.14 0.69 -0.90
N ILE A 151 27.89 0.47 -1.33
CA ILE A 151 26.74 0.34 -0.42
C ILE A 151 26.57 -1.13 -0.01
N PRO A 152 26.24 -1.41 1.27
CA PRO A 152 25.80 -2.74 1.67
C PRO A 152 24.63 -3.26 0.82
N VAL A 153 24.61 -4.58 0.56
CA VAL A 153 23.53 -5.22 -0.22
C VAL A 153 22.15 -4.98 0.39
N THR A 154 22.06 -4.93 1.72
CA THR A 154 20.83 -4.67 2.47
C THR A 154 21.11 -3.57 3.50
N PRO A 155 21.05 -2.29 3.13
CA PRO A 155 21.26 -1.21 4.08
C PRO A 155 20.13 -1.17 5.11
N ALA A 156 20.44 -0.69 6.32
CA ALA A 156 19.44 -0.48 7.36
C ALA A 156 18.36 0.51 6.88
N ALA A 157 17.16 0.41 7.45
CA ALA A 157 16.07 1.32 7.12
C ALA A 157 16.48 2.78 7.36
N ASN A 158 16.14 3.68 6.44
CA ASN A 158 16.42 5.12 6.47
C ASN A 158 17.92 5.46 6.55
N THR A 159 18.80 4.63 5.97
CA THR A 159 20.24 4.92 5.93
C THR A 159 20.48 6.18 5.10
N THR A 160 21.06 7.20 5.71
CA THR A 160 21.22 8.53 5.09
C THR A 160 22.69 8.83 4.83
N LEU A 161 23.02 9.20 3.60
CA LEU A 161 24.36 9.57 3.15
C LEU A 161 24.33 11.02 2.64
N LYS A 162 25.26 11.84 3.14
CA LYS A 162 25.39 13.24 2.72
C LYS A 162 26.32 13.32 1.52
N VAL A 163 25.94 14.11 0.53
CA VAL A 163 26.73 14.35 -0.68
C VAL A 163 27.30 15.76 -0.61
N GLY A 164 28.62 15.84 -0.42
CA GLY A 164 29.34 17.09 -0.36
C GLY A 164 29.95 17.49 -1.71
N LEU A 165 30.00 18.79 -1.98
CA LEU A 165 30.84 19.40 -3.00
C LEU A 165 31.76 20.42 -2.29
N GLY A 166 32.99 20.02 -1.98
CA GLY A 166 33.83 20.75 -1.02
C GLY A 166 33.21 20.73 0.37
N ASP A 167 33.13 21.90 1.02
CA ASP A 167 32.56 22.06 2.37
C ASP A 167 31.03 22.16 2.40
N ILE A 168 30.38 22.01 1.24
CA ILE A 168 28.95 22.28 1.05
C ILE A 168 28.21 20.97 0.85
N ASN A 169 27.17 20.71 1.65
CA ASN A 169 26.26 19.60 1.41
C ASN A 169 25.22 19.96 0.34
N VAL A 170 25.25 19.25 -0.79
CA VAL A 170 24.44 19.58 -1.98
C VAL A 170 23.30 18.60 -2.21
N ALA A 171 23.40 17.38 -1.68
CA ALA A 171 22.33 16.39 -1.76
C ALA A 171 22.37 15.42 -0.58
N THR A 172 21.26 14.76 -0.34
CA THR A 172 21.15 13.65 0.60
C THR A 172 20.67 12.43 -0.14
N VAL A 173 21.41 11.33 -0.07
CA VAL A 173 21.00 10.02 -0.57
C VAL A 173 20.44 9.23 0.60
N ILE A 174 19.18 8.83 0.50
CA ILE A 174 18.48 8.02 1.50
C ILE A 174 18.26 6.63 0.89
N LEU A 175 18.79 5.62 1.56
CA LEU A 175 18.69 4.22 1.18
C LEU A 175 17.69 3.52 2.08
N ASN A 176 16.89 2.63 1.49
CA ASN A 176 15.85 1.89 2.21
C ASN A 176 14.95 2.84 3.03
N GLU A 177 14.50 3.94 2.42
CA GLU A 177 13.63 4.89 3.09
C GLU A 177 12.28 4.22 3.32
N GLN A 178 11.87 4.13 4.59
CA GLN A 178 10.63 3.48 5.01
C GLN A 178 9.71 4.52 5.64
N ILE A 179 8.67 4.89 4.89
CA ILE A 179 7.69 5.90 5.29
C ILE A 179 6.43 5.18 5.73
N LYS A 180 6.13 5.27 7.02
CA LYS A 180 4.84 4.81 7.56
C LYS A 180 3.81 5.91 7.37
N ASN A 181 2.83 5.66 6.52
CA ASN A 181 1.79 6.62 6.19
C ASN A 181 0.69 6.62 7.26
N LYS A 182 -0.09 7.71 7.30
CA LYS A 182 -1.18 7.90 8.28
C LYS A 182 -2.32 6.88 8.11
N ASP A 183 -2.48 6.34 6.91
CA ASP A 183 -3.45 5.29 6.57
C ASP A 183 -3.01 3.88 6.99
N GLY A 184 -1.82 3.75 7.62
CA GLY A 184 -1.25 2.47 8.04
C GLY A 184 -0.48 1.73 6.94
N SER A 185 -0.40 2.28 5.73
CA SER A 185 0.46 1.75 4.67
C SER A 185 1.94 2.04 4.94
N LEU A 186 2.81 1.25 4.31
CA LEU A 186 4.25 1.46 4.31
C LEU A 186 4.71 1.72 2.88
N THR A 187 5.43 2.81 2.67
CA THR A 187 6.15 3.07 1.42
C THR A 187 7.63 2.79 1.64
N VAL A 188 8.22 2.00 0.76
CA VAL A 188 9.66 1.74 0.71
C VAL A 188 10.22 2.35 -0.57
N ASN A 189 11.07 3.36 -0.43
CA ASN A 189 11.90 3.85 -1.52
C ASN A 189 13.27 3.21 -1.37
N ALA A 190 13.69 2.40 -2.34
CA ALA A 190 15.01 1.78 -2.26
C ALA A 190 16.10 2.84 -2.28
N LEU A 191 16.08 3.73 -3.28
CA LEU A 191 17.00 4.86 -3.41
C LEU A 191 16.21 6.15 -3.58
N HIS A 192 16.44 7.11 -2.69
CA HIS A 192 15.85 8.44 -2.75
C HIS A 192 16.97 9.48 -2.66
N VAL A 193 17.18 10.22 -3.76
CA VAL A 193 18.14 11.32 -3.81
C VAL A 193 17.38 12.62 -3.66
N LYS A 194 17.68 13.36 -2.60
CA LYS A 194 17.10 14.66 -2.29
C LYS A 194 18.13 15.76 -2.49
N LEU A 195 17.90 16.63 -3.46
CA LEU A 195 18.73 17.80 -3.74
C LEU A 195 18.41 18.91 -2.73
N LEU A 196 19.43 19.35 -2.01
CA LEU A 196 19.29 20.33 -0.93
C LEU A 196 19.50 21.73 -1.52
N GLY A 197 18.44 22.30 -2.06
CA GLY A 197 18.47 23.61 -2.72
C GLY A 197 18.65 24.84 -1.81
N ALA A 198 19.26 24.70 -0.62
CA ALA A 198 19.33 25.80 0.34
C ALA A 198 20.75 26.09 0.84
N ALA A 199 21.08 27.38 0.81
CA ALA A 199 22.31 28.10 1.17
C ALA A 199 23.35 28.28 0.04
N LEU A 200 23.63 27.29 -0.80
CA LEU A 200 24.56 27.43 -1.93
C LEU A 200 23.97 26.68 -3.13
N GLN A 201 24.00 27.30 -4.31
CA GLN A 201 23.19 26.96 -5.48
C GLN A 201 23.68 25.83 -6.41
N PRO A 202 24.73 25.01 -6.16
CA PRO A 202 25.47 24.44 -7.29
C PRO A 202 24.73 23.35 -8.08
N LEU A 203 23.68 22.70 -7.54
CA LEU A 203 23.00 21.59 -8.24
C LEU A 203 21.49 21.75 -8.43
N GLY A 204 20.78 22.50 -7.57
CA GLY A 204 19.33 22.68 -7.66
C GLY A 204 18.55 22.08 -6.49
N SER A 205 17.25 21.82 -6.68
CA SER A 205 16.33 21.30 -5.66
C SER A 205 15.42 20.22 -6.23
N GLY A 206 14.96 19.29 -5.40
CA GLY A 206 13.98 18.28 -5.78
C GLY A 206 14.42 16.87 -5.41
N ASP A 207 13.68 15.89 -5.92
CA ASP A 207 13.78 14.49 -5.50
C ASP A 207 13.84 13.55 -6.71
N VAL A 208 14.72 12.55 -6.61
CA VAL A 208 14.78 11.42 -7.56
C VAL A 208 14.62 10.14 -6.76
N ILE A 209 13.58 9.38 -7.09
CA ILE A 209 13.24 8.12 -6.43
C ILE A 209 13.41 6.99 -7.45
N VAL A 210 14.18 5.97 -7.06
CA VAL A 210 14.38 4.75 -7.83
C VAL A 210 13.93 3.55 -7.03
N SER A 211 13.04 2.78 -7.65
CA SER A 211 12.33 1.62 -7.12
C SER A 211 11.57 1.97 -5.83
N SER A 212 10.28 2.25 -5.97
CA SER A 212 9.37 2.49 -4.86
C SER A 212 8.30 1.42 -4.82
N ALA A 213 8.03 0.90 -3.62
CA ALA A 213 6.99 -0.09 -3.37
C ALA A 213 6.19 0.32 -2.13
N THR A 214 4.88 0.46 -2.29
CA THR A 214 3.94 0.77 -1.22
C THR A 214 2.99 -0.40 -1.00
N CYS A 215 2.83 -0.82 0.24
CA CYS A 215 1.83 -1.81 0.62
C CYS A 215 0.92 -1.25 1.71
N GLY A 216 -0.37 -1.27 1.44
CA GLY A 216 -1.42 -0.98 2.39
C GLY A 216 -1.52 -2.04 3.49
N PRO A 217 -2.23 -1.74 4.59
CA PRO A 217 -2.46 -2.72 5.64
C PRO A 217 -3.13 -3.97 5.07
N ALA A 218 -2.76 -5.15 5.57
CA ALA A 218 -3.38 -6.39 5.15
C ALA A 218 -4.89 -6.36 5.45
N GLY A 219 -5.70 -6.78 4.48
CA GLY A 219 -7.12 -6.98 4.71
C GLY A 219 -7.34 -8.14 5.69
N LEU A 220 -8.45 -8.10 6.43
CA LEU A 220 -8.90 -9.30 7.12
C LEU A 220 -9.22 -10.37 6.06
N PRO A 221 -8.94 -11.66 6.34
CA PRO A 221 -9.35 -12.73 5.45
C PRO A 221 -10.86 -12.63 5.35
N MET A 222 -11.39 -12.32 4.16
CA MET A 222 -12.82 -12.15 3.99
C MET A 222 -13.46 -13.54 4.15
N PRO A 223 -14.24 -13.82 5.21
CA PRO A 223 -15.11 -14.99 5.14
C PRO A 223 -16.04 -14.75 3.96
N LEU A 224 -16.27 -15.80 3.16
CA LEU A 224 -17.14 -15.88 1.99
C LEU A 224 -18.64 -15.59 2.30
N ALA A 225 -18.94 -14.63 3.17
CA ALA A 225 -20.28 -14.16 3.49
C ALA A 225 -20.84 -13.23 2.41
N SER A 226 -20.00 -12.70 1.50
CA SER A 226 -20.40 -11.93 0.33
C SER A 226 -20.76 -12.84 -0.84
N GLY A 227 -21.90 -13.53 -0.76
CA GLY A 227 -22.54 -14.03 -1.97
C GLY A 227 -23.39 -15.29 -1.84
N ALA A 228 -23.05 -16.22 -0.94
CA ALA A 228 -23.85 -17.45 -0.74
C ALA A 228 -24.34 -17.58 0.70
N GLY A 229 -23.48 -17.30 1.68
CA GLY A 229 -23.83 -17.40 3.10
C GLY A 229 -25.01 -16.49 3.51
N LEU A 230 -25.09 -15.28 2.95
CA LEU A 230 -26.20 -14.37 3.19
C LEU A 230 -27.53 -14.89 2.63
N TRP A 231 -27.53 -15.44 1.41
CA TRP A 231 -28.74 -16.01 0.81
C TRP A 231 -29.17 -17.31 1.50
N ILE A 232 -28.22 -18.13 1.95
CA ILE A 232 -28.50 -19.32 2.75
C ILE A 232 -29.11 -18.90 4.10
N ALA A 233 -28.54 -17.89 4.77
CA ALA A 233 -29.09 -17.36 6.02
C ALA A 233 -30.50 -16.78 5.84
N PHE A 234 -30.74 -16.00 4.77
CA PHE A 234 -32.09 -15.52 4.43
C PHE A 234 -33.04 -16.66 4.06
N GLY A 235 -32.57 -17.68 3.35
CA GLY A 235 -33.36 -18.87 3.00
C GLY A 235 -33.81 -19.64 4.24
N VAL A 236 -32.90 -19.85 5.20
CA VAL A 236 -33.20 -20.51 6.49
C VAL A 236 -34.15 -19.66 7.34
N LEU A 237 -33.93 -18.35 7.43
CA LEU A 237 -34.85 -17.44 8.13
C LEU A 237 -36.25 -17.45 7.52
N GLY A 238 -36.36 -17.43 6.18
CA GLY A 238 -37.63 -17.56 5.46
C GLY A 238 -38.33 -18.89 5.74
N ALA A 239 -37.60 -20.00 5.72
CA ALA A 239 -38.13 -21.34 5.98
C ALA A 239 -38.68 -21.50 7.42
N ILE A 240 -38.13 -20.78 8.40
CA ILE A 240 -38.59 -20.83 9.79
C ILE A 240 -39.74 -19.82 10.04
N ALA A 241 -39.65 -18.61 9.50
CA ALA A 241 -40.62 -17.53 9.78
C ALA A 241 -41.99 -17.77 9.15
N VAL A 242 -42.06 -18.32 7.94
CA VAL A 242 -43.31 -18.58 7.20
C VAL A 242 -44.24 -19.59 7.91
N PRO A 243 -43.79 -20.78 8.35
CA PRO A 243 -44.66 -21.73 9.04
C PRO A 243 -45.11 -21.22 10.42
N ILE A 244 -44.30 -20.44 11.13
CA ILE A 244 -44.68 -19.86 12.42
C ILE A 244 -45.74 -18.75 12.23
N GLY A 245 -45.55 -17.86 11.26
CA GLY A 245 -46.50 -16.78 10.96
C GLY A 245 -47.87 -17.29 10.50
N THR A 246 -47.89 -18.34 9.68
CA THR A 246 -49.14 -18.98 9.23
C THR A 246 -49.88 -19.69 10.37
N ARG A 247 -49.17 -20.31 11.31
CA ARG A 247 -49.79 -20.96 12.48
C ARG A 247 -50.41 -19.95 13.45
N ILE A 248 -49.74 -18.81 13.68
CA ILE A 248 -50.23 -17.74 14.56
C ILE A 248 -51.47 -17.05 13.97
N THR A 249 -51.45 -16.72 12.67
CA THR A 249 -52.60 -16.09 12.00
C THR A 249 -53.81 -17.01 11.94
N ARG A 250 -53.59 -18.31 11.69
CA ARG A 250 -54.66 -19.31 11.68
C ARG A 250 -55.30 -19.52 13.06
N ASN A 251 -54.51 -19.48 14.14
CA ASN A 251 -55.04 -19.57 15.50
C ASN A 251 -55.77 -18.29 15.94
N ARG A 252 -55.40 -17.12 15.44
CA ARG A 252 -56.13 -15.86 15.73
C ARG A 252 -57.51 -15.82 15.06
N ARG A 253 -57.63 -16.29 13.82
CA ARG A 253 -58.93 -16.35 13.12
C ARG A 253 -59.94 -17.28 13.80
N ARG A 254 -59.47 -18.34 14.46
CA ARG A 254 -60.31 -19.27 15.23
C ARG A 254 -60.77 -18.74 16.58
N ALA A 255 -60.18 -17.65 17.09
CA ALA A 255 -60.52 -17.06 18.38
C ALA A 255 -61.50 -15.87 18.26
N THR A 256 -61.88 -15.48 17.04
CA THR A 256 -62.80 -14.38 16.72
C THR A 256 -64.06 -14.84 15.99
N ALA A 257 -64.25 -16.15 15.83
CA ALA A 257 -65.49 -16.79 15.39
C ALA A 257 -66.07 -17.55 16.58
#